data_AF-A0A1X1FCM3-F1
#
_entry.id   AF-A0A1X1FCM3-F1
#
_cell.length_a   1.000
_cell.length_b   1.000
_cell.length_c   1.000
_cell.angle_alpha   90.00
_cell.angle_beta   90.00
_cell.angle_gamma   90.00
#
_symmetry.space_group_name_H-M   'P 1'
#
loop_
_entity.id
_entity.type
_entity.pdbx_description
1 polymer ?
#
loop_
_entity_poly.entity_id
_entity_poly.type
_entity_poly.pdbx_seq_one_letter_code
_entity_poly.pdbx_strand_id
1 'polypeptide(L)'
;MARGKYQEWLTDEGLLKLQGWARDGLTDEQIAYNIGIRRPTLYDWEKKYSDISDALKKGKEVVDRKVENSLFKRATGYKTTEHQYKVVTLDDDVLWARRRKVQNEFKLNHPEATDDEIKAYAIENVPTRERIELFQTEKTVPPDTTAAIFWLKNRKPDVWRDRKETQLSGSLETNSRPLEKIDDKKLSELERKLTGDEGT
;
A
#
# COMPACT_ATOMS: atom_id res chain seq x y z
N MET A 1 18.28 33.76 11.03
CA MET A 1 18.50 32.30 11.18
C MET A 1 17.64 31.58 10.17
N ALA A 2 18.22 30.76 9.30
CA ALA A 2 17.44 29.95 8.35
C ALA A 2 16.53 28.99 9.14
N ARG A 3 15.21 29.08 8.96
CA ARG A 3 14.28 28.09 9.51
C ARG A 3 14.52 26.76 8.82
N GLY A 4 14.72 25.70 9.59
CA GLY A 4 14.83 24.37 9.03
C GLY A 4 13.51 23.96 8.39
N LYS A 5 13.56 23.42 7.17
CA LYS A 5 12.37 23.04 6.38
C LYS A 5 11.39 22.13 7.15
N TYR A 6 11.89 21.34 8.11
CA TYR A 6 11.07 20.49 8.98
C TYR A 6 9.99 21.25 9.77
N GLN A 7 10.20 22.53 10.07
CA GLN A 7 9.24 23.32 10.86
C GLN A 7 7.89 23.48 10.14
N GLU A 8 7.90 23.58 8.81
CA GLU A 8 6.67 23.62 8.00
C GLU A 8 5.91 22.30 8.05
N TRP A 9 6.63 21.18 8.18
CA TRP A 9 6.09 19.83 8.20
C TRP A 9 5.69 19.35 9.60
N LEU A 10 5.98 20.13 10.64
CA LEU A 10 5.46 19.96 11.99
C LEU A 10 4.16 20.75 12.24
N THR A 11 3.71 21.55 11.27
CA THR A 11 2.40 22.21 11.36
C THR A 11 1.28 21.21 11.09
N ASP A 12 0.08 21.49 11.58
CA ASP A 12 -1.11 20.66 11.34
C ASP A 12 -1.35 20.43 9.84
N GLU A 13 -1.18 21.46 9.00
CA GLU A 13 -1.30 21.35 7.55
C GLU A 13 -0.22 20.46 6.94
N GLY A 14 1.03 20.59 7.41
CA GLY A 14 2.15 19.76 6.97
C GLY A 14 1.94 18.30 7.31
N LEU A 15 1.56 18.00 8.56
CA LEU A 15 1.24 16.66 9.03
C LEU A 15 0.06 16.06 8.28
N LEU A 16 -0.99 16.85 8.00
CA LEU A 16 -2.13 16.41 7.22
C LEU A 16 -1.74 16.04 5.78
N LYS A 17 -0.84 16.80 5.15
CA LYS A 17 -0.31 16.46 3.80
C LYS A 17 0.49 15.17 3.83
N LEU A 18 1.38 14.98 4.80
CA LEU A 18 2.16 13.74 4.95
C LEU A 18 1.25 12.53 5.16
N GLN A 19 0.27 12.66 6.05
CA GLN A 19 -0.73 11.62 6.29
C GLN A 19 -1.54 11.32 5.02
N GLY A 20 -1.94 12.36 4.28
CA GLY A 20 -2.64 12.23 3.00
C GLY A 20 -1.83 11.43 1.98
N TRP A 21 -0.57 11.79 1.77
CA TRP A 21 0.32 11.08 0.85
C TRP A 21 0.57 9.63 1.27
N ALA A 22 0.79 9.39 2.56
CA ALA A 22 0.90 8.03 3.09
C ALA A 22 -0.38 7.21 2.85
N ARG A 23 -1.56 7.83 3.02
CA ARG A 23 -2.87 7.22 2.74
C ARG A 23 -3.11 6.95 1.25
N ASP A 24 -2.45 7.70 0.37
CA ASP A 24 -2.52 7.47 -1.07
C ASP A 24 -1.52 6.39 -1.53
N GLY A 25 -0.73 5.84 -0.60
CA GLY A 25 0.21 4.75 -0.85
C GLY A 25 1.57 5.19 -1.36
N LEU A 26 1.94 6.46 -1.20
CA LEU A 26 3.26 6.96 -1.59
C LEU A 26 4.35 6.36 -0.69
N THR A 27 5.48 6.02 -1.31
CA THR A 27 6.69 5.57 -0.62
C THR A 27 7.40 6.74 0.05
N ASP A 28 8.19 6.47 1.09
CA ASP A 28 9.00 7.50 1.79
C ASP A 28 9.94 8.25 0.82
N GLU A 29 10.39 7.60 -0.25
CA GLU A 29 11.19 8.24 -1.32
C GLU A 29 10.37 9.28 -2.10
N GLN A 30 9.15 8.93 -2.50
CA GLN A 30 8.25 9.84 -3.22
C GLN A 30 7.79 10.98 -2.31
N ILE A 31 7.55 10.71 -1.04
CA ILE A 31 7.21 11.73 -0.05
C ILE A 31 8.39 12.70 0.14
N ALA A 32 9.61 12.18 0.30
CA ALA A 32 10.81 13.01 0.39
C ALA A 32 11.01 13.87 -0.86
N TYR A 33 10.77 13.30 -2.04
CA TYR A 33 10.80 14.02 -3.33
C TYR A 33 9.77 15.16 -3.36
N ASN A 34 8.52 14.91 -2.98
CA ASN A 34 7.45 15.92 -2.94
C ASN A 34 7.75 17.05 -1.95
N ILE A 35 8.36 16.73 -0.82
CA ILE A 35 8.85 17.72 0.14
C ILE A 35 10.01 18.51 -0.47
N GLY A 36 10.81 17.91 -1.36
CA GLY A 36 12.05 18.46 -1.89
C GLY A 36 13.21 18.31 -0.91
N ILE A 37 13.34 17.12 -0.32
CA ILE A 37 14.48 16.69 0.52
C ILE A 37 14.95 15.31 0.06
N ARG A 38 16.12 14.87 0.52
CA ARG A 38 16.60 13.51 0.27
C ARG A 38 15.91 12.54 1.24
N ARG A 39 15.63 11.30 0.82
CA ARG A 39 15.01 10.28 1.69
C ARG A 39 15.72 10.08 3.05
N PRO A 40 17.06 10.04 3.16
CA PRO A 40 17.72 9.95 4.46
C PRO A 40 17.37 11.11 5.40
N THR A 41 17.15 12.31 4.86
CA THR A 41 16.71 13.47 5.65
C THR A 41 15.31 13.26 6.22
N LEU A 42 14.40 12.66 5.44
CA LEU A 42 13.07 12.30 5.94
C LEU A 42 13.16 11.26 7.06
N TYR A 43 14.03 10.25 6.93
CA TYR A 43 14.26 9.30 8.02
C TYR A 43 14.80 9.93 9.29
N ASP A 44 15.71 10.90 9.17
CA ASP A 44 16.20 11.63 10.33
C ASP A 44 15.09 12.47 10.97
N TRP A 45 14.14 13.00 10.19
CA TRP A 45 12.99 13.73 10.71
C TRP A 45 12.03 12.81 11.45
N GLU A 46 11.72 11.64 10.88
CA GLU A 46 10.86 10.63 11.54
C GLU A 46 11.44 10.15 12.87
N LYS A 47 12.78 10.04 12.98
CA LYS A 47 13.46 9.68 14.24
C LYS A 47 13.42 10.79 15.27
N LYS A 48 13.55 12.06 14.83
CA LYS A 48 13.66 13.22 15.72
C LYS A 48 12.31 13.79 16.14
N TYR A 49 11.28 13.64 15.31
CA TYR A 49 9.97 14.23 15.51
C TYR A 49 8.89 13.15 15.37
N SER A 50 8.33 12.74 16.51
CA SER A 50 7.29 11.69 16.58
C SER A 50 6.07 12.02 15.73
N ASP A 51 5.66 13.30 15.68
CA ASP A 51 4.45 13.72 14.99
C ASP A 51 4.48 13.39 13.49
N ILE A 52 5.64 13.57 12.85
CA ILE A 52 5.84 13.20 11.43
C ILE A 52 5.73 11.69 11.25
N SER A 53 6.38 10.92 12.13
CA SER A 53 6.32 9.44 12.08
C SER A 53 4.89 8.94 12.30
N ASP A 54 4.17 9.52 13.24
CA ASP A 54 2.82 9.13 13.61
C ASP A 54 1.82 9.49 12.51
N ALA A 55 1.96 10.67 11.89
CA ALA A 55 1.16 11.05 10.71
C ALA A 55 1.34 10.05 9.56
N LEU A 56 2.58 9.67 9.25
CA LEU A 56 2.87 8.71 8.18
C LEU A 56 2.34 7.31 8.51
N LYS A 57 2.54 6.81 9.74
CA LYS A 57 2.02 5.50 10.18
C LYS A 57 0.49 5.45 10.11
N LYS A 58 -0.19 6.49 10.60
CA LYS A 58 -1.64 6.58 10.58
C LYS A 58 -2.20 6.61 9.15
N GLY A 59 -1.50 7.26 8.23
CA GLY A 59 -1.84 7.22 6.81
C GLY A 59 -1.69 5.82 6.20
N LYS A 60 -0.57 5.15 6.49
CA LYS A 60 -0.25 3.79 6.00
C LYS A 60 -1.27 2.75 6.48
N GLU A 61 -1.73 2.82 7.73
CA GLU A 61 -2.73 1.87 8.28
C GLU A 61 -3.99 1.78 7.41
N VAL A 62 -4.47 2.90 6.87
CA VAL A 62 -5.66 2.92 6.00
C VAL A 62 -5.42 2.16 4.70
N VAL A 63 -4.23 2.31 4.11
CA VAL A 63 -3.84 1.59 2.89
C VAL A 63 -3.66 0.11 3.17
N ASP A 64 -2.96 -0.21 4.26
CA ASP A 64 -2.74 -1.59 4.69
C ASP A 64 -4.07 -2.31 4.90
N ARG A 65 -5.05 -1.67 5.55
CA ARG A 65 -6.41 -2.21 5.72
C ARG A 65 -7.15 -2.40 4.39
N LYS A 66 -6.96 -1.52 3.40
CA LYS A 66 -7.54 -1.70 2.04
C LYS A 66 -6.92 -2.90 1.33
N VAL A 67 -5.60 -3.08 1.44
CA VAL A 67 -4.88 -4.21 0.87
C VAL A 67 -5.31 -5.50 1.56
N GLU A 68 -5.40 -5.51 2.89
CA GLU A 68 -5.91 -6.64 3.68
C GLU A 68 -7.32 -7.03 3.26
N ASN A 69 -8.24 -6.07 3.13
CA ASN A 69 -9.61 -6.34 2.69
C ASN A 69 -9.66 -6.93 1.27
N SER A 70 -8.80 -6.45 0.38
CA SER A 70 -8.72 -6.95 -0.99
C SER A 70 -8.14 -8.36 -1.03
N LEU A 71 -7.09 -8.62 -0.25
CA LEU A 71 -6.51 -9.94 -0.08
C LEU A 71 -7.51 -10.91 0.54
N PHE A 72 -8.27 -10.48 1.55
CA PHE A 72 -9.31 -11.27 2.19
C PHE A 72 -10.43 -11.63 1.20
N LYS A 73 -10.96 -10.66 0.44
CA LYS A 73 -11.95 -10.92 -0.62
C LYS A 73 -11.45 -11.96 -1.61
N ARG A 74 -10.18 -11.87 -2.00
CA ARG A 74 -9.57 -12.83 -2.91
C ARG A 74 -9.38 -14.21 -2.27
N ALA A 75 -9.01 -14.26 -0.98
CA ALA A 75 -8.84 -15.49 -0.21
C ALA A 75 -10.16 -16.23 0.07
N THR A 76 -11.30 -15.52 0.16
CA THR A 76 -12.63 -16.11 0.40
C THR A 76 -13.47 -16.30 -0.86
N GLY A 77 -13.05 -15.68 -1.97
CA GLY A 77 -13.88 -15.57 -3.16
C GLY A 77 -14.92 -14.47 -3.03
N TYR A 78 -15.37 -13.94 -4.16
CA TYR A 78 -16.37 -12.88 -4.21
C TYR A 78 -17.17 -12.96 -5.50
N LYS A 79 -18.33 -12.32 -5.49
CA LYS A 79 -19.17 -12.19 -6.69
C LYS A 79 -18.96 -10.81 -7.31
N THR A 80 -18.91 -10.77 -8.63
CA THR A 80 -18.78 -9.55 -9.40
C THR A 80 -19.84 -9.51 -10.48
N THR A 81 -20.40 -8.33 -10.73
CA THR A 81 -21.32 -8.11 -11.84
C THR A 81 -20.53 -7.53 -13.00
N GLU A 82 -20.52 -8.23 -14.12
CA GLU A 82 -19.94 -7.73 -15.37
C GLU A 82 -21.06 -7.15 -16.23
N HIS A 83 -20.89 -5.90 -16.67
CA HIS A 83 -21.81 -5.21 -17.57
C HIS A 83 -21.26 -5.32 -19.00
N GLN A 84 -22.04 -5.87 -19.92
CA GLN A 84 -21.67 -5.93 -21.32
C GLN A 84 -22.38 -4.82 -22.11
N TYR A 85 -21.59 -4.04 -22.82
CA TYR A 85 -22.08 -2.96 -23.66
C TYR A 85 -21.87 -3.27 -25.13
N LYS A 86 -22.85 -2.91 -25.96
CA LYS A 86 -22.73 -2.97 -27.41
C LYS A 86 -23.02 -1.60 -28.01
N VAL A 87 -22.17 -1.17 -28.93
CA VAL A 87 -22.44 0.01 -29.74
C VAL A 87 -23.37 -0.40 -30.87
N VAL A 88 -24.57 0.18 -30.90
CA VAL A 88 -25.59 -0.11 -31.90
C VAL A 88 -25.91 1.17 -32.64
N THR A 89 -26.08 1.06 -33.96
CA THR A 89 -26.58 2.16 -34.80
C THR A 89 -28.06 2.36 -34.53
N LEU A 90 -28.46 3.60 -34.30
CA LEU A 90 -29.87 3.94 -34.19
C LEU A 90 -30.56 3.72 -35.54
N ASP A 91 -31.77 3.21 -35.47
CA ASP A 91 -32.66 3.18 -36.62
C ASP A 91 -32.94 4.60 -37.11
N ASP A 92 -33.08 4.78 -38.43
CA ASP A 92 -33.24 6.09 -39.05
C ASP A 92 -34.49 6.82 -38.55
N ASP A 93 -35.57 6.09 -38.27
CA ASP A 93 -36.83 6.67 -37.76
C ASP A 93 -36.65 7.20 -36.33
N VAL A 94 -35.92 6.46 -35.50
CA VAL A 94 -35.60 6.85 -34.12
C VAL A 94 -34.67 8.06 -34.11
N LEU A 95 -33.66 8.05 -34.99
CA LEU A 95 -32.71 9.15 -35.15
C LEU A 95 -33.43 10.43 -35.59
N TRP A 96 -34.36 10.33 -36.55
CA TRP A 96 -35.19 11.44 -36.99
C TRP A 96 -36.04 12.01 -35.85
N ALA A 97 -36.73 11.14 -35.09
CA ALA A 97 -37.60 11.57 -34.01
C ALA A 97 -36.82 12.29 -32.89
N ARG A 98 -35.65 11.74 -32.50
CA ARG A 98 -34.77 12.35 -31.49
C ARG A 98 -34.20 13.69 -31.96
N ARG A 99 -33.70 13.77 -33.19
CA ARG A 99 -33.18 15.01 -33.77
C ARG A 99 -34.27 16.07 -33.84
N ARG A 100 -35.47 15.71 -34.29
CA ARG A 100 -36.59 16.65 -34.36
C ARG A 100 -36.96 17.23 -33.00
N LYS A 101 -36.90 16.42 -31.93
CA LYS A 101 -37.13 16.90 -30.56
C LYS A 101 -36.08 17.94 -30.15
N VAL A 102 -34.80 17.64 -30.37
CA VAL A 102 -33.69 18.57 -30.06
C VAL A 102 -33.79 19.84 -30.90
N GLN A 103 -34.16 19.75 -32.17
CA GLN A 103 -34.39 20.91 -33.04
C GLN A 103 -35.51 21.81 -32.50
N ASN A 104 -36.62 21.23 -32.04
CA ASN A 104 -37.74 21.99 -31.48
C ASN A 104 -37.37 22.69 -30.18
N GLU A 105 -36.65 22.00 -29.29
CA GLU A 105 -36.16 22.56 -28.03
C GLU A 105 -35.17 23.71 -28.29
N PHE A 106 -34.26 23.54 -29.25
CA PHE A 106 -33.30 24.58 -29.63
C PHE A 106 -33.99 25.78 -30.30
N LYS A 107 -34.94 25.55 -31.22
CA LYS A 107 -35.77 26.61 -31.84
C LYS A 107 -36.52 27.45 -30.82
N LEU A 108 -37.04 26.82 -29.77
CA LEU A 108 -37.79 27.53 -28.72
C LEU A 108 -36.88 28.47 -27.92
N ASN A 109 -35.67 28.02 -27.63
CA ASN A 109 -34.72 28.80 -26.83
C ASN A 109 -33.94 29.81 -27.67
N HIS A 110 -33.81 29.60 -28.99
CA HIS A 110 -32.99 30.40 -29.91
C HIS A 110 -33.84 30.74 -31.15
N PRO A 111 -34.85 31.61 -31.02
CA PRO A 111 -35.77 31.95 -32.11
C PRO A 111 -35.09 32.63 -33.30
N GLU A 112 -33.92 33.23 -33.09
CA GLU A 112 -33.08 33.88 -34.10
C GLU A 112 -32.14 32.92 -34.84
N ALA A 113 -32.01 31.67 -34.39
CA ALA A 113 -31.09 30.71 -35.00
C ALA A 113 -31.54 30.30 -36.41
N THR A 114 -30.55 30.13 -37.30
CA THR A 114 -30.79 29.71 -38.68
C THR A 114 -31.12 28.22 -38.71
N ASP A 115 -31.96 27.79 -39.66
CA ASP A 115 -32.34 26.38 -39.82
C ASP A 115 -31.12 25.44 -39.97
N ASP A 116 -30.02 25.92 -40.56
CA ASP A 116 -28.78 25.16 -40.68
C ASP A 116 -28.04 25.01 -39.34
N GLU A 117 -28.05 26.06 -38.50
CA GLU A 117 -27.48 26.02 -37.14
C GLU A 117 -28.28 25.04 -36.26
N ILE A 118 -29.62 25.09 -36.36
CA ILE A 118 -30.53 24.19 -35.66
C ILE A 118 -30.31 22.72 -36.08
N LYS A 119 -30.12 22.46 -37.38
CA LYS A 119 -29.83 21.10 -37.89
C LYS A 119 -28.46 20.60 -37.43
N ALA A 120 -27.43 21.46 -37.52
CA ALA A 120 -26.09 21.13 -37.08
C ALA A 120 -26.08 20.76 -35.58
N TYR A 121 -26.73 21.58 -34.75
CA TYR A 121 -26.88 21.33 -33.32
C TYR A 121 -27.53 19.97 -33.03
N ALA A 122 -28.58 19.60 -33.76
CA ALA A 122 -29.24 18.31 -33.56
C ALA A 122 -28.39 17.12 -34.01
N ILE A 123 -27.55 17.26 -35.04
CA ILE A 123 -26.63 16.21 -35.48
C ILE A 123 -25.52 16.00 -34.44
N GLU A 124 -25.00 17.08 -33.87
CA GLU A 124 -23.95 17.05 -32.84
C GLU A 124 -24.46 16.44 -31.53
N ASN A 125 -25.68 16.81 -31.10
CA ASN A 125 -26.24 16.37 -29.84
C ASN A 125 -26.95 15.01 -29.91
N VAL A 126 -27.31 14.54 -31.11
CA VAL A 126 -27.92 13.21 -31.30
C VAL A 126 -27.00 12.33 -32.15
N PRO A 127 -26.15 11.51 -31.49
CA PRO A 127 -25.22 10.64 -32.19
C PRO A 127 -25.98 9.52 -32.92
N THR A 128 -25.42 9.05 -34.04
CA THR A 128 -26.00 7.95 -34.83
C THR A 128 -25.79 6.58 -34.22
N ARG A 129 -24.90 6.48 -33.22
CA ARG A 129 -24.58 5.24 -32.50
C ARG A 129 -24.75 5.46 -31.01
N GLU A 130 -25.36 4.50 -30.35
CA GLU A 130 -25.56 4.52 -28.90
C GLU A 130 -24.95 3.27 -28.27
N ARG A 131 -24.36 3.44 -27.08
CA ARG A 131 -23.86 2.34 -26.27
C ARG A 131 -24.99 1.83 -25.39
N ILE A 132 -25.58 0.69 -25.75
CA ILE A 132 -26.61 0.04 -24.96
C ILE A 132 -25.99 -1.03 -24.05
N GLU A 133 -26.53 -1.16 -22.83
CA GLU A 133 -26.22 -2.27 -21.93
C GLU A 133 -27.06 -3.48 -22.35
N LEU A 134 -26.43 -4.60 -22.70
CA LEU A 134 -27.13 -5.79 -23.19
C LEU A 134 -27.72 -6.60 -22.04
N PHE A 135 -26.87 -6.97 -21.08
CA PHE A 135 -27.25 -7.73 -19.90
C PHE A 135 -26.17 -7.63 -18.83
N GLN A 136 -26.59 -7.89 -17.59
CA GLN A 136 -25.73 -8.03 -16.43
C GLN A 136 -25.50 -9.51 -16.16
N THR A 137 -24.24 -9.92 -16.05
CA THR A 137 -23.89 -11.29 -15.65
C THR A 137 -23.24 -11.27 -14.28
N GLU A 138 -23.79 -12.05 -13.35
CA GLU A 138 -23.17 -12.31 -12.06
C GLU A 138 -22.13 -13.42 -12.23
N LYS A 139 -20.85 -13.10 -12.02
CA LYS A 139 -19.74 -14.05 -12.08
C LYS A 139 -19.20 -14.27 -10.67
N THR A 140 -19.05 -15.53 -10.30
CA THR A 140 -18.43 -15.90 -9.03
C THR A 140 -16.94 -16.13 -9.25
N VAL A 141 -16.11 -15.40 -8.52
CA VAL A 141 -14.66 -15.61 -8.46
C VAL A 141 -14.39 -16.56 -7.28
N PRO A 142 -13.86 -17.77 -7.52
CA PRO A 142 -13.58 -18.71 -6.44
C PRO A 142 -12.46 -18.19 -5.52
N PRO A 143 -12.37 -18.72 -4.29
CA PRO A 143 -11.25 -18.48 -3.39
C PRO A 143 -9.89 -18.75 -4.06
N ASP A 144 -8.94 -17.84 -3.88
CA ASP A 144 -7.54 -18.00 -4.29
C ASP A 144 -6.75 -18.65 -3.15
N THR A 145 -6.22 -19.85 -3.41
CA THR A 145 -5.50 -20.65 -2.40
C THR A 145 -4.22 -19.98 -1.93
N THR A 146 -3.51 -19.28 -2.81
CA THR A 146 -2.29 -18.54 -2.47
C THR A 146 -2.63 -17.36 -1.55
N ALA A 147 -3.68 -16.60 -1.87
CA ALA A 147 -4.17 -15.52 -1.03
C ALA A 147 -4.59 -16.04 0.37
N ALA A 148 -5.25 -17.21 0.42
CA ALA A 148 -5.61 -17.85 1.68
C ALA A 148 -4.37 -18.26 2.50
N ILE A 149 -3.34 -18.83 1.87
CA ILE A 149 -2.08 -19.19 2.53
C ILE A 149 -1.40 -17.94 3.11
N PHE A 150 -1.26 -16.87 2.32
CA PHE A 150 -0.68 -15.61 2.79
C PHE A 150 -1.47 -15.00 3.95
N TRP A 151 -2.80 -15.01 3.85
CA TRP A 151 -3.68 -14.53 4.92
C TRP A 151 -3.46 -15.31 6.23
N LEU A 152 -3.39 -16.64 6.15
CA LEU A 152 -3.16 -17.50 7.31
C LEU A 152 -1.76 -17.34 7.90
N LYS A 153 -0.72 -17.18 7.06
CA LYS A 153 0.65 -16.86 7.51
C LYS A 153 0.71 -15.55 8.29
N ASN A 154 -0.10 -14.54 7.91
CA ASN A 154 -0.13 -13.25 8.60
C ASN A 154 -0.99 -13.27 9.88
N ARG A 155 -2.14 -13.96 9.88
CA ARG A 155 -3.08 -13.98 11.02
C ARG A 155 -2.81 -15.06 12.07
N LYS A 156 -2.18 -16.17 11.70
CA LYS A 156 -1.83 -17.28 12.58
C LYS A 156 -0.40 -17.76 12.28
N PRO A 157 0.61 -16.89 12.47
CA PRO A 157 1.99 -17.21 12.13
C PRO A 157 2.51 -18.44 12.89
N ASP A 158 2.08 -18.65 14.14
CA ASP A 158 2.55 -19.77 14.97
C ASP A 158 2.21 -21.14 14.37
N VAL A 159 1.13 -21.22 13.58
CA VAL A 159 0.63 -22.45 12.97
C VAL A 159 1.04 -22.57 11.50
N TRP A 160 1.08 -21.45 10.78
CA TRP A 160 1.20 -21.45 9.31
C TRP A 160 2.54 -20.94 8.77
N ARG A 161 3.37 -20.31 9.59
CA ARG A 161 4.71 -19.88 9.17
C ARG A 161 5.61 -21.10 9.01
N ASP A 162 6.40 -21.11 7.94
CA ASP A 162 7.28 -22.24 7.65
C ASP A 162 8.29 -22.41 8.79
N ARG A 163 8.25 -23.57 9.46
CA ARG A 163 9.19 -23.90 10.53
C ARG A 163 10.55 -24.21 9.89
N LYS A 164 11.54 -23.35 10.11
CA LYS A 164 12.94 -23.66 9.78
C LYS A 164 13.51 -24.50 10.91
N GLU A 165 13.60 -25.82 10.71
CA GLU A 165 14.46 -26.64 11.55
C GLU A 165 15.92 -26.37 11.15
N THR A 166 16.58 -25.48 11.87
CA THR A 166 18.02 -25.32 11.75
C THR A 166 18.67 -26.48 12.48
N GLN A 167 19.03 -27.55 11.75
CA GLN A 167 19.94 -28.54 12.29
C GLN A 167 21.29 -27.86 12.51
N LEU A 168 21.62 -27.56 13.76
CA LEU A 168 22.97 -27.14 14.15
C LEU A 168 23.86 -28.40 14.15
N SER A 169 24.17 -28.95 12.97
CA SER A 169 25.07 -30.11 12.82
C SER A 169 26.55 -29.71 12.85
N GLY A 170 26.86 -28.54 13.39
CA GLY A 170 28.23 -28.18 13.72
C GLY A 170 28.59 -28.92 15.00
N SER A 171 29.54 -29.84 14.91
CA SER A 171 30.24 -30.33 16.10
C SER A 171 30.66 -29.10 16.89
N LEU A 172 30.09 -28.90 18.08
CA LEU A 172 30.64 -27.95 19.03
C LEU A 172 32.00 -28.53 19.39
N GLU A 173 33.04 -28.12 18.67
CA GLU A 173 34.39 -28.11 19.22
C GLU A 173 34.34 -27.11 20.38
N THR A 174 33.80 -27.56 21.50
CA THR A 174 34.17 -26.98 22.77
C THR A 174 35.67 -27.14 22.80
N ASN A 175 36.41 -26.04 22.69
CA ASN A 175 37.75 -25.92 23.24
C ASN A 175 37.64 -26.06 24.78
N SER A 176 37.03 -27.15 25.23
CA SER A 176 37.24 -27.74 26.54
C SER A 176 38.69 -28.18 26.48
N ARG A 177 39.61 -27.24 26.72
CA ARG A 177 40.95 -27.59 27.17
C ARG A 177 40.71 -28.63 28.25
N PRO A 178 41.21 -29.87 28.09
CA PRO A 178 41.22 -30.79 29.21
C PRO A 178 41.80 -29.98 30.36
N LEU A 179 41.09 -29.91 31.49
CA LEU A 179 41.70 -29.45 32.73
C LEU A 179 42.87 -30.40 32.95
N GLU A 180 44.05 -30.00 32.45
CA GLU A 180 45.32 -30.64 32.78
C GLU A 180 45.28 -30.69 34.30
N LYS A 181 45.26 -31.90 34.83
CA LYS A 181 45.43 -32.14 36.26
C LYS A 181 46.69 -31.38 36.63
N ILE A 182 46.51 -30.21 37.24
CA ILE A 182 47.63 -29.40 37.71
C ILE A 182 48.31 -30.33 38.70
N ASP A 183 49.50 -30.81 38.33
CA ASP A 183 50.33 -31.66 39.17
C ASP A 183 50.43 -31.01 40.56
N ASP A 184 50.21 -31.78 41.62
CA ASP A 184 50.04 -31.31 43.00
C ASP A 184 51.18 -30.38 43.46
N LYS A 185 52.36 -30.52 42.83
CA LYS A 185 53.51 -29.62 42.98
C LYS A 185 53.22 -28.16 42.59
N LYS A 186 52.52 -27.91 41.48
CA LYS A 186 52.16 -26.54 41.05
C LYS A 186 51.12 -25.91 41.96
N LEU A 187 50.24 -26.72 42.57
CA LEU A 187 49.27 -26.25 43.55
C LEU A 187 49.97 -25.81 44.85
N SER A 188 50.93 -26.60 45.33
CA SER A 188 51.74 -26.25 46.50
C SER A 188 52.64 -25.01 46.29
N GLU A 189 53.12 -24.77 45.07
CA GLU A 189 53.87 -23.54 44.72
C GLU A 189 52.99 -22.28 44.71
N LEU A 190 51.72 -22.43 44.29
CA LEU A 190 50.73 -21.35 44.29
C LEU A 190 50.25 -21.05 45.72
N GLU A 191 50.02 -22.08 46.53
CA GLU A 191 49.70 -21.94 47.95
C GLU A 191 50.84 -21.24 48.72
N ARG A 192 52.10 -21.63 48.49
CA ARG A 192 53.27 -20.96 49.09
C ARG A 192 53.38 -19.48 48.69
N LYS A 193 52.95 -19.11 47.48
CA LYS A 193 52.90 -17.71 47.03
C LYS A 193 51.72 -16.92 47.61
N LEU A 194 50.64 -17.59 47.99
CA LEU A 194 49.43 -16.97 48.55
C LEU A 194 49.48 -16.84 50.08
N THR A 195 50.25 -17.68 50.79
CA THR A 195 50.35 -17.65 52.26
C THR A 195 51.41 -16.72 52.83
N GLY A 196 52.07 -15.90 52.00
CA GLY A 196 52.87 -14.75 52.46
C GLY A 196 54.25 -15.11 53.02
N ASP A 197 55.29 -14.66 52.31
CA ASP A 197 56.55 -14.28 52.94
C ASP A 197 56.48 -12.78 53.22
N GLU A 198 55.67 -12.42 54.22
CA GLU A 198 55.87 -11.19 54.99
C GLU A 198 56.45 -11.62 56.34
N GLY A 199 57.77 -11.60 56.47
CA GLY A 199 58.41 -12.11 57.68
C GLY A 199 59.92 -11.90 57.77
N THR A 200 60.30 -10.62 57.91
CA THR A 200 61.59 -10.04 58.40
C THR A 200 62.83 -10.12 57.53
#